data_AF-A0A958D455-F1
#
_entry.id   AF-A0A958D455-F1
#
_cell.length_a   1.000
_cell.length_b   1.000
_cell.length_c   1.000
_cell.angle_alpha   90.00
_cell.angle_beta   90.00
_cell.angle_gamma   90.00
#
_symmetry.space_group_name_H-M   'P 1'
#
loop_
_entity.id
_entity.type
_entity.pdbx_description
1 polymer ?
#
loop_
_entity_poly.entity_id
_entity_poly.type
_entity_poly.pdbx_seq_one_letter_code
_entity_poly.pdbx_strand_id
1 'polypeptide(L)'
;VRPVALWTGLALAVGAAIYTAFLFGQAEGRDLWQSSLLPFHLVVQALVAGSGVLLLVDAWWGLPESVGAVSLIVFVAALLVDLFITLVGEFGMPHASETAAAAAHEISHGRYREHFWFGSILLGHIVPLALVALTAFVSSPLLLIAAALCAITGLYFYEYVFVMAPQEVPNS
;
A
#
# COMPACT_ATOMS: atom_id res chain seq x y z
N VAL A 1 1.52 -19.47 -26.07
CA VAL A 1 2.23 -18.20 -25.75
C VAL A 1 1.51 -17.38 -24.68
N ARG A 2 0.25 -16.97 -24.89
CA ARG A 2 -0.53 -16.16 -23.92
C ARG A 2 -0.54 -16.67 -22.47
N PRO A 3 -0.91 -17.94 -22.16
CA PRO A 3 -0.95 -18.40 -20.77
C PRO A 3 0.44 -18.43 -20.11
N VAL A 4 1.47 -18.79 -20.86
CA VAL A 4 2.85 -18.79 -20.37
C VAL A 4 3.27 -17.35 -20.01
N ALA A 5 3.02 -16.38 -20.90
CA ALA A 5 3.35 -14.98 -20.65
C ALA A 5 2.61 -14.43 -19.41
N LEU A 6 1.34 -14.81 -19.19
CA LEU A 6 0.57 -14.39 -18.01
C LEU A 6 1.16 -14.94 -16.72
N TRP A 7 1.44 -16.24 -16.66
CA TRP A 7 2.00 -16.86 -15.45
C TRP A 7 3.42 -16.40 -15.16
N THR A 8 4.25 -16.26 -16.19
CA THR A 8 5.59 -15.69 -16.04
C THR A 8 5.53 -14.22 -15.60
N GLY A 9 4.64 -13.42 -16.19
CA GLY A 9 4.46 -12.02 -15.80
C GLY A 9 3.98 -11.87 -14.36
N LEU A 10 3.03 -12.70 -13.92
CA LEU A 10 2.56 -12.71 -12.53
C LEU A 10 3.70 -13.07 -11.55
N ALA A 11 4.47 -14.12 -11.86
CA ALA A 11 5.61 -14.51 -11.02
C ALA A 11 6.66 -13.40 -10.93
N LEU A 12 6.97 -12.74 -12.05
CA LEU A 12 7.91 -11.62 -12.07
C LEU A 12 7.37 -10.39 -11.32
N ALA A 13 6.09 -10.07 -11.42
CA ALA A 13 5.48 -8.95 -10.70
C ALA A 13 5.51 -9.15 -9.18
N VAL A 14 5.13 -10.35 -8.71
CA VAL A 14 5.25 -10.71 -7.29
C VAL A 14 6.71 -10.71 -6.84
N GLY A 15 7.60 -11.27 -7.66
CA GLY A 15 9.04 -11.27 -7.40
C GLY A 15 9.62 -9.87 -7.28
N ALA A 16 9.16 -8.91 -8.10
CA ALA A 16 9.60 -7.52 -8.04
C ALA A 16 9.18 -6.83 -6.72
N ALA A 17 7.94 -7.04 -6.27
CA ALA A 17 7.48 -6.49 -4.98
C ALA A 17 8.25 -7.10 -3.79
N ILE A 18 8.43 -8.42 -3.80
CA ILE A 18 9.20 -9.13 -2.76
C ILE A 18 10.68 -8.72 -2.78
N TYR A 19 11.26 -8.47 -3.96
CA TYR A 19 12.64 -8.04 -4.07
C TYR A 19 12.90 -6.73 -3.33
N THR A 20 11.96 -5.77 -3.37
CA THR A 20 12.04 -4.54 -2.56
C THR A 20 12.06 -4.84 -1.06
N ALA A 21 11.18 -5.72 -0.57
CA ALA A 21 11.19 -6.14 0.83
C ALA A 21 12.49 -6.87 1.21
N PHE A 22 13.04 -7.68 0.30
CA PHE A 22 14.34 -8.32 0.50
C PHE A 22 15.45 -7.28 0.67
N LEU A 23 15.50 -6.24 -0.17
CA LEU A 23 16.49 -5.16 -0.04
C LEU A 23 16.37 -4.43 1.30
N PHE A 24 15.16 -4.16 1.76
CA PHE A 24 14.89 -3.62 3.10
C PHE A 24 15.43 -4.53 4.21
N GLY A 25 15.19 -5.83 4.10
CA GLY A 25 15.70 -6.81 5.06
C GLY A 25 17.23 -6.93 5.11
N GLN A 26 17.96 -6.51 4.06
CA GLN A 26 19.43 -6.52 4.03
C GLN A 26 20.07 -5.26 4.63
N ALA A 27 19.29 -4.22 4.92
CA ALA A 27 19.81 -3.00 5.53
C ALA A 27 19.96 -3.18 7.05
N GLU A 28 21.08 -3.79 7.44
CA GLU A 28 21.46 -3.96 8.85
C GLU A 28 21.44 -2.61 9.61
N GLY A 29 20.92 -2.61 10.84
CA GLY A 29 20.75 -1.42 11.68
C GLY A 29 19.40 -0.70 11.52
N ARG A 30 18.52 -1.17 10.62
CA ARG A 30 17.18 -0.60 10.40
C ARG A 30 16.12 -1.64 10.68
N ASP A 31 16.05 -2.09 11.92
CA ASP A 31 15.29 -3.26 12.35
C ASP A 31 13.81 -3.25 11.96
N LEU A 32 13.16 -2.08 11.83
CA LEU A 32 11.78 -1.98 11.33
C LEU A 32 11.63 -2.58 9.91
N TRP A 33 12.62 -2.38 9.05
CA TRP A 33 12.65 -2.89 7.68
C TRP A 33 12.84 -4.41 7.59
N GLN A 34 13.22 -5.05 8.70
CA GLN A 34 13.43 -6.49 8.77
C GLN A 34 12.15 -7.26 9.16
N SER A 35 11.00 -6.58 9.19
CA SER A 35 9.69 -7.19 9.41
C SER A 35 9.47 -8.36 8.44
N SER A 36 9.16 -9.54 8.99
CA SER A 36 8.84 -10.73 8.19
C SER A 36 7.50 -10.60 7.44
N LEU A 37 6.69 -9.61 7.80
CA LEU A 37 5.41 -9.29 7.15
C LEU A 37 5.59 -8.38 5.92
N LEU A 38 6.69 -7.63 5.85
CA LEU A 38 6.93 -6.63 4.79
C LEU A 38 6.84 -7.19 3.36
N PRO A 39 7.35 -8.39 3.02
CA PRO A 39 7.18 -8.94 1.66
C PRO A 39 5.72 -9.11 1.26
N PHE A 40 4.85 -9.49 2.19
CA PHE A 40 3.43 -9.65 1.94
C PHE A 40 2.74 -8.29 1.84
N HIS A 41 3.13 -7.35 2.72
CA HIS A 41 2.62 -5.99 2.71
C HIS A 41 2.90 -5.30 1.37
N LEU A 42 4.13 -5.34 0.87
CA LEU A 42 4.49 -4.71 -0.41
C LEU A 42 3.79 -5.36 -1.61
N VAL A 43 3.49 -6.66 -1.56
CA VAL A 43 2.66 -7.31 -2.60
C VAL A 43 1.23 -6.77 -2.57
N VAL A 44 0.64 -6.58 -1.39
CA VAL A 44 -0.70 -5.98 -1.24
C VAL A 44 -0.70 -4.53 -1.73
N GLN A 45 0.31 -3.74 -1.38
CA GLN A 45 0.47 -2.36 -1.85
C GLN A 45 0.67 -2.27 -3.36
N ALA A 46 1.41 -3.22 -3.96
CA ALA A 46 1.51 -3.33 -5.41
C ALA A 46 0.15 -3.64 -6.06
N LEU A 47 -0.71 -4.43 -5.41
CA LEU A 47 -2.08 -4.66 -5.87
C LEU A 47 -2.95 -3.40 -5.73
N VAL A 48 -2.85 -2.63 -4.64
CA VAL A 48 -3.54 -1.33 -4.48
C VAL A 48 -3.16 -0.39 -5.61
N ALA A 49 -1.85 -0.17 -5.80
CA ALA A 49 -1.35 0.73 -6.84
C ALA A 49 -1.72 0.25 -8.25
N GLY A 50 -1.50 -1.03 -8.55
CA GLY A 50 -1.77 -1.59 -9.88
C GLY A 50 -3.25 -1.55 -10.26
N SER A 51 -4.13 -1.95 -9.34
CA SER A 51 -5.58 -1.89 -9.57
C SER A 51 -6.09 -0.45 -9.62
N GLY A 52 -5.57 0.47 -8.80
CA GLY A 52 -5.87 1.90 -8.88
C GLY A 52 -5.49 2.50 -10.23
N VAL A 53 -4.30 2.18 -10.76
CA VAL A 53 -3.88 2.60 -12.10
C VAL A 53 -4.79 2.03 -13.19
N LEU A 54 -5.22 0.76 -13.08
CA LEU A 54 -6.16 0.18 -14.03
C LEU A 54 -7.53 0.89 -14.01
N LEU A 55 -8.02 1.33 -12.84
CA LEU A 55 -9.23 2.15 -12.75
C LEU A 55 -9.06 3.53 -13.42
N LEU A 56 -7.88 4.13 -13.33
CA LEU A 56 -7.57 5.39 -14.04
C LEU A 56 -7.52 5.17 -15.56
N VAL A 57 -6.92 4.07 -16.01
CA VAL A 57 -6.88 3.70 -17.43
C VAL A 57 -8.28 3.41 -17.96
N ASP A 58 -9.11 2.68 -17.21
CA ASP A 58 -10.49 2.39 -17.56
C ASP A 58 -11.31 3.66 -17.76
N ALA A 59 -11.16 4.64 -16.87
CA ALA A 59 -11.88 5.90 -16.96
C ALA A 59 -11.53 6.73 -18.22
N TRP A 60 -10.33 6.54 -18.79
CA TRP A 60 -9.86 7.32 -19.94
C TRP A 60 -9.99 6.59 -21.28
N TRP A 61 -9.71 5.29 -21.30
CA TRP A 61 -9.68 4.48 -22.51
C TRP A 61 -10.86 3.51 -22.65
N GLY A 62 -11.59 3.23 -21.56
CA GLY A 62 -12.62 2.21 -21.53
C GLY A 62 -12.02 0.81 -21.69
N LEU A 63 -11.79 0.11 -20.58
CA LEU A 63 -11.35 -1.28 -20.60
C LEU A 63 -12.56 -2.22 -20.80
N PRO A 64 -12.33 -3.48 -21.17
CA PRO A 64 -13.38 -4.49 -21.13
C PRO A 64 -14.01 -4.54 -19.73
N GLU A 65 -15.34 -4.65 -19.66
CA GLU A 65 -16.11 -4.62 -18.41
C GLU A 65 -15.57 -5.59 -17.35
N SER A 66 -15.14 -6.78 -17.77
CA SER A 66 -14.54 -7.78 -16.87
C SER A 66 -13.23 -7.31 -16.24
N VAL A 67 -12.43 -6.52 -16.94
CA VAL A 67 -11.16 -5.96 -16.44
C VAL A 67 -11.46 -4.84 -15.44
N GLY A 68 -12.39 -3.94 -15.77
CA GLY A 68 -12.82 -2.88 -14.85
C GLY A 68 -13.39 -3.47 -13.54
N ALA A 69 -14.28 -4.47 -13.65
CA ALA A 69 -14.86 -5.14 -12.49
C ALA A 69 -13.82 -5.83 -11.61
N VAL A 70 -12.90 -6.60 -12.21
CA VAL A 70 -11.81 -7.25 -11.44
C VAL A 70 -10.89 -6.21 -10.80
N SER A 71 -10.59 -5.11 -11.50
CA SER A 71 -9.75 -4.04 -10.96
C SER A 71 -10.39 -3.39 -9.74
N LEU A 72 -11.70 -3.11 -9.78
CA LEU A 72 -12.42 -2.56 -8.63
C LEU A 72 -12.43 -3.53 -7.44
N ILE A 73 -12.69 -4.82 -7.67
CA ILE A 73 -12.69 -5.85 -6.62
C ILE A 73 -11.31 -5.94 -5.97
N VAL A 74 -10.25 -6.03 -6.79
CA VAL A 74 -8.87 -6.11 -6.29
C VAL A 74 -8.50 -4.83 -5.53
N PHE A 75 -8.90 -3.66 -6.03
CA PHE A 75 -8.61 -2.37 -5.38
C PHE A 75 -9.22 -2.29 -3.97
N VAL A 76 -10.50 -2.61 -3.84
CA VAL A 76 -11.18 -2.58 -2.53
C VAL A 76 -10.63 -3.65 -1.59
N ALA A 77 -10.45 -4.87 -2.08
CA ALA A 77 -9.92 -5.96 -1.27
C ALA A 77 -8.48 -5.66 -0.79
N ALA A 78 -7.62 -5.18 -1.69
CA ALA A 78 -6.25 -4.83 -1.37
C ALA A 78 -6.19 -3.66 -0.38
N LEU A 79 -7.01 -2.61 -0.52
CA LEU A 79 -7.07 -1.51 0.45
C LEU A 79 -7.47 -1.99 1.85
N LEU A 80 -8.46 -2.89 1.95
CA LEU A 80 -8.88 -3.42 3.24
C LEU A 80 -7.80 -4.28 3.90
N VAL A 81 -7.12 -5.10 3.09
CA VAL A 81 -6.00 -5.93 3.57
C VAL A 81 -4.80 -5.06 3.94
N ASP A 82 -4.48 -4.03 3.15
CA ASP A 82 -3.39 -3.07 3.41
C ASP A 82 -3.63 -2.31 4.72
N LEU A 83 -4.85 -1.80 4.92
CA LEU A 83 -5.25 -1.13 6.14
C LEU A 83 -5.12 -2.05 7.36
N PHE A 84 -5.54 -3.31 7.21
CA PHE A 84 -5.43 -4.31 8.26
C PHE A 84 -3.97 -4.64 8.59
N ILE A 85 -3.14 -4.91 7.58
CA ILE A 85 -1.72 -5.20 7.75
C ILE A 85 -1.02 -4.00 8.40
N THR A 86 -1.30 -2.79 7.94
CA THR A 86 -0.73 -1.55 8.50
C THR A 86 -1.11 -1.39 9.97
N LEU A 87 -2.41 -1.35 10.31
CA LEU A 87 -2.84 -1.00 11.67
C LEU A 87 -2.67 -2.13 12.67
N VAL A 88 -2.87 -3.38 12.25
CA VAL A 88 -2.85 -4.55 13.14
C VAL A 88 -1.50 -5.26 13.07
N GLY A 89 -0.96 -5.44 11.87
CA GLY A 89 0.30 -6.16 11.66
C GLY A 89 1.52 -5.32 12.04
N GLU A 90 1.81 -4.27 11.30
CA GLU A 90 3.04 -3.48 11.44
C GLU A 90 3.01 -2.58 12.69
N PHE A 91 1.92 -1.84 12.92
CA PHE A 91 1.85 -0.86 14.01
C PHE A 91 1.03 -1.30 15.22
N GLY A 92 0.36 -2.46 15.14
CA GLY A 92 -0.45 -3.02 16.24
C GLY A 92 0.28 -4.03 17.11
N MET A 93 1.38 -4.61 16.62
CA MET A 93 2.15 -5.64 17.32
C MET A 93 3.41 -5.09 18.00
N PRO A 94 3.86 -5.69 19.11
CA PRO A 94 5.17 -5.37 19.69
C PRO A 94 6.32 -5.66 18.72
N HIS A 95 7.31 -4.77 18.72
CA HIS A 95 8.50 -4.91 17.87
C HIS A 95 9.61 -5.65 18.62
N ALA A 96 10.42 -6.42 17.91
CA ALA A 96 11.45 -7.28 18.50
C ALA A 96 12.66 -6.50 19.06
N SER A 97 12.88 -5.26 18.60
CA SER A 97 13.98 -4.39 19.05
C SER A 97 13.49 -3.00 19.44
N GLU A 98 14.25 -2.35 20.32
CA GLU A 98 13.97 -0.98 20.77
C GLU A 98 14.07 0.04 19.62
N THR A 99 15.00 -0.17 18.69
CA THR A 99 15.19 0.71 17.51
C THR A 99 14.01 0.61 16.55
N ALA A 100 13.47 -0.60 16.33
CA ALA A 100 12.25 -0.80 15.54
C ALA A 100 11.03 -0.17 16.23
N ALA A 101 10.88 -0.37 17.54
CA ALA A 101 9.81 0.24 18.33
C ALA A 101 9.87 1.78 18.30
N ALA A 102 11.08 2.36 18.40
CA ALA A 102 11.29 3.80 18.33
C ALA A 102 10.91 4.36 16.94
N ALA A 103 11.33 3.69 15.85
CA ALA A 103 10.95 4.08 14.50
C ALA A 103 9.43 4.02 14.29
N ALA A 104 8.78 2.94 14.75
CA ALA A 104 7.33 2.80 14.68
C ALA A 104 6.58 3.86 15.50
N HIS A 105 7.13 4.25 16.66
CA HIS A 105 6.61 5.36 17.45
C HIS A 105 6.75 6.70 16.71
N GLU A 106 7.89 6.98 16.06
CA GLU A 106 8.06 8.20 15.27
C GLU A 106 7.07 8.31 14.10
N ILE A 107 6.69 7.17 13.51
CA ILE A 107 5.64 7.08 12.48
C ILE A 107 4.26 7.36 13.06
N SER A 108 3.88 6.69 14.14
CA SER A 108 2.51 6.68 14.65
C SER A 108 2.18 7.86 15.57
N HIS A 109 3.14 8.34 16.36
CA HIS A 109 2.92 9.34 17.42
C HIS A 109 3.93 10.49 17.42
N GLY A 110 5.11 10.28 16.84
CA GLY A 110 6.19 11.26 16.77
C GLY A 110 6.11 12.16 15.53
N ARG A 111 7.28 12.45 14.95
CA ARG A 111 7.46 13.48 13.93
C ARG A 111 6.68 13.23 12.63
N TYR A 112 6.45 11.96 12.27
CA TYR A 112 5.80 11.59 11.01
C TYR A 112 4.30 11.32 11.14
N ARG A 113 3.71 11.50 12.34
CA ARG A 113 2.31 11.17 12.63
C ARG A 113 1.31 11.79 11.66
N GLU A 114 1.55 13.00 11.16
CA GLU A 114 0.63 13.66 10.24
C GLU A 114 0.64 13.00 8.86
N HIS A 115 1.83 12.63 8.37
CA HIS A 115 1.98 11.90 7.11
C HIS A 115 1.37 10.50 7.23
N PHE A 116 1.53 9.85 8.38
CA PHE A 116 0.92 8.54 8.63
C PHE A 116 -0.60 8.63 8.75
N TRP A 117 -1.15 9.38 9.71
CA TRP A 117 -2.58 9.39 9.98
C TRP A 117 -3.40 10.11 8.92
N PHE A 118 -2.98 11.30 8.48
CA PHE A 118 -3.73 12.05 7.47
C PHE A 118 -3.38 11.61 6.05
N GLY A 119 -2.11 11.38 5.77
CA GLY A 119 -1.64 10.97 4.43
C GLY A 119 -1.95 9.50 4.13
N SER A 120 -1.40 8.57 4.91
CA SER A 120 -1.56 7.14 4.63
C SER A 120 -2.93 6.60 5.05
N ILE A 121 -3.38 6.83 6.28
CA ILE A 121 -4.61 6.23 6.78
C ILE A 121 -5.86 6.94 6.23
N LEU A 122 -6.01 8.25 6.50
CA LEU A 122 -7.20 8.97 6.08
C LEU A 122 -7.28 9.08 4.55
N LEU A 123 -6.28 9.70 3.92
CA LEU A 123 -6.28 9.92 2.46
C LEU A 123 -6.05 8.63 1.68
N GLY A 124 -5.16 7.75 2.14
CA GLY A 124 -4.83 6.50 1.42
C GLY A 124 -5.84 5.38 1.55
N HIS A 125 -6.66 5.36 2.60
CA HIS A 125 -7.60 4.25 2.86
C HIS A 125 -9.03 4.71 3.08
N ILE A 126 -9.28 5.55 4.08
CA ILE A 126 -10.64 5.89 4.49
C ILE A 126 -11.37 6.67 3.39
N VAL A 127 -10.73 7.69 2.83
CA VAL A 127 -11.28 8.49 1.72
C VAL A 127 -11.58 7.63 0.48
N PRO A 128 -10.64 6.83 -0.08
CA PRO A 128 -10.94 6.03 -1.25
C PRO A 128 -12.02 4.98 -1.02
N LEU A 129 -12.06 4.32 0.15
CA LEU A 129 -13.14 3.39 0.48
C LEU A 129 -14.50 4.09 0.55
N ALA A 130 -14.56 5.30 1.13
CA ALA A 130 -15.78 6.09 1.18
C ALA A 130 -16.22 6.55 -0.23
N LEU A 131 -15.28 6.95 -1.09
CA LEU A 131 -15.56 7.34 -2.47
C LEU A 131 -16.08 6.16 -3.30
N VAL A 132 -15.51 4.96 -3.13
CA VAL A 132 -16.02 3.74 -3.76
C VAL A 132 -17.41 3.40 -3.22
N ALA A 133 -17.64 3.47 -1.90
CA ALA A 133 -18.98 3.22 -1.35
C ALA A 133 -20.04 4.20 -1.90
N LEU A 134 -19.66 5.45 -2.16
CA LEU A 134 -20.55 6.45 -2.73
C LEU A 134 -20.99 6.11 -4.16
N THR A 135 -20.25 5.29 -4.91
CA THR A 135 -20.64 4.88 -6.27
C THR A 135 -21.91 4.04 -6.28
N ALA A 136 -22.29 3.43 -5.16
CA ALA A 136 -23.56 2.73 -5.00
C ALA A 136 -24.78 3.66 -5.05
N PHE A 137 -24.58 4.96 -4.80
CA PHE A 137 -25.62 5.98 -4.78
C PHE A 137 -25.51 6.99 -5.92
N VAL A 138 -24.28 7.21 -6.42
CA VAL A 138 -23.97 8.21 -7.44
C VAL A 138 -23.14 7.58 -8.56
N SER A 139 -23.69 7.51 -9.77
CA SER A 139 -22.97 7.02 -10.95
C SER A 139 -22.08 8.12 -11.53
N SER A 140 -20.82 8.19 -11.10
CA SER A 140 -19.83 9.11 -11.66
C SER A 140 -18.44 8.48 -11.71
N PRO A 141 -17.78 8.45 -12.89
CA PRO A 141 -16.41 7.92 -13.01
C PRO A 141 -15.40 8.74 -12.22
N LEU A 142 -15.70 10.01 -11.92
CA LEU A 142 -14.85 10.89 -11.12
C LEU A 142 -14.63 10.37 -9.70
N LEU A 143 -15.57 9.60 -9.15
CA LEU A 143 -15.43 9.01 -7.81
C LEU A 143 -14.33 7.95 -7.79
N LEU A 144 -14.29 7.07 -8.79
CA LEU A 144 -13.26 6.03 -8.89
C LEU A 144 -11.90 6.61 -9.26
N ILE A 145 -11.87 7.64 -10.12
CA ILE A 145 -10.64 8.40 -10.39
C ILE A 145 -10.09 9.02 -9.10
N ALA A 146 -10.93 9.74 -8.36
CA ALA A 146 -10.53 10.37 -7.10
C ALA A 146 -10.07 9.32 -6.07
N ALA A 147 -10.77 8.20 -5.95
CA ALA A 147 -10.37 7.11 -5.06
C ALA A 147 -8.99 6.55 -5.42
N ALA A 148 -8.75 6.23 -6.70
CA ALA A 148 -7.46 5.72 -7.15
C ALA A 148 -6.31 6.71 -6.87
N LEU A 149 -6.51 8.00 -7.16
CA LEU A 149 -5.51 9.04 -6.89
C LEU A 149 -5.25 9.22 -5.39
N CYS A 150 -6.29 9.19 -4.56
CA CYS A 150 -6.16 9.27 -3.11
C CYS A 150 -5.36 8.08 -2.55
N ALA A 151 -5.68 6.86 -2.97
CA ALA A 151 -4.97 5.65 -2.56
C ALA A 151 -3.49 5.68 -2.96
N ILE A 152 -3.16 6.05 -4.20
CA ILE A 152 -1.76 6.15 -4.67
C ILE A 152 -0.99 7.23 -3.91
N THR A 153 -1.63 8.38 -3.65
CA THR A 153 -1.01 9.46 -2.88
C THR A 153 -0.79 9.07 -1.42
N GLY A 154 -1.76 8.37 -0.81
CA GLY A 154 -1.62 7.86 0.54
C GLY A 154 -0.57 6.77 0.67
N LEU A 155 -0.43 5.92 -0.35
CA LEU A 155 0.64 4.93 -0.41
C LEU A 155 2.02 5.60 -0.48
N TYR A 156 2.16 6.69 -1.24
CA TYR A 156 3.39 7.49 -1.20
C TYR A 156 3.70 8.01 0.21
N PHE A 157 2.71 8.49 0.95
CA PHE A 157 2.92 8.93 2.33
C PHE A 157 3.33 7.79 3.25
N TYR A 158 2.73 6.60 3.10
CA TYR A 158 3.14 5.41 3.84
C TYR A 158 4.61 5.08 3.58
N GLU A 159 5.00 4.95 2.31
CA GLU A 159 6.36 4.57 1.92
C GLU A 159 7.38 5.60 2.37
N TYR A 160 7.04 6.89 2.26
CA TYR A 160 7.88 7.97 2.75
C TYR A 160 8.18 7.83 4.23
N VAL A 161 7.17 7.63 5.08
CA VAL A 161 7.40 7.52 6.53
C VAL A 161 8.06 6.20 6.91
N PHE A 162 7.72 5.11 6.23
CA PHE A 162 8.30 3.78 6.46
C PHE A 162 9.79 3.76 6.12
N VAL A 163 10.21 4.50 5.09
CA VAL A 163 11.62 4.67 4.72
C VAL A 163 12.32 5.66 5.63
N MET A 164 11.71 6.79 5.97
CA MET A 164 12.44 7.87 6.63
C MET A 164 12.59 7.65 8.15
N ALA A 165 11.59 7.09 8.83
CA ALA A 165 11.63 6.98 10.29
C ALA A 165 12.78 6.09 10.82
N PRO A 166 13.03 4.88 10.27
CA PRO A 166 14.16 4.06 10.73
C PRO A 166 15.52 4.70 10.52
N GLN A 167 15.67 5.57 9.50
CA GLN A 167 16.95 6.22 9.19
C GLN A 167 17.38 7.23 10.26
N GLU A 168 16.43 7.75 11.02
CA GLU A 168 16.66 8.81 12.01
C GLU A 168 16.84 8.28 13.42
N VAL A 169 16.50 7.00 13.64
CA VAL A 169 16.86 6.30 14.86
C VAL A 169 18.37 6.02 14.83
N PRO A 170 19.13 6.42 15.86
CA PRO A 170 20.56 6.10 15.94
C PRO A 170 20.78 4.59 15.89
N ASN A 171 21.79 4.16 15.11
CA ASN A 171 22.27 2.79 15.18
C ASN A 171 23.00 2.58 16.50
N SER A 172 22.82 1.39 17.09
CA SER A 172 23.57 0.90 18.24
C SER A 172 25.07 0.80 17.97
#